data_AF-A0A1V4ZUH3-F1
#
_entry.id   AF-A0A1V4ZUH3-F1
#
_cell.length_a   1.000
_cell.length_b   1.000
_cell.length_c   1.000
_cell.angle_alpha   90.00
_cell.angle_beta   90.00
_cell.angle_gamma   90.00
#
_symmetry.space_group_name_H-M   'P 1'
#
loop_
_entity.id
_entity.type
_entity.pdbx_description
1 polymer ?
#
loop_
_entity_poly.entity_id
_entity_poly.type
_entity_poly.pdbx_seq_one_letter_code
_entity_poly.pdbx_strand_id
1 'polypeptide(L)'
;MISYKYMVAAALLLCISCSIVSAADDAFNAAGALYTKSVDLANEGRYGEALAAAEQALAFNVSAINHLVQANRAGILVMLGRYEEAVAAADSALAVEGNLTATHAAAYYNKGDALRHLGMVEEAREAFARAHELDSSLPIPEITPTPTKAPFPLWIAVVACALGGFLCTRLRKKPDQPD
;
A
#
# COMPACT_ATOMS: atom_id res chain seq x y z
N MET A 1 4.25 59.77 -15.20
CA MET A 1 3.09 58.84 -15.23
C MET A 1 3.47 57.36 -15.38
N ILE A 2 4.60 57.03 -16.02
CA ILE A 2 5.03 55.64 -16.24
C ILE A 2 5.43 54.93 -14.93
N SER A 3 6.19 55.58 -14.02
CA SER A 3 6.58 54.97 -12.73
C SER A 3 5.41 54.66 -11.78
N TYR A 4 4.34 55.44 -11.80
CA TYR A 4 3.17 55.19 -10.93
C TYR A 4 2.41 53.92 -11.35
N LYS A 5 2.27 53.69 -12.67
CA LYS A 5 1.67 52.45 -13.19
C LYS A 5 2.52 51.21 -12.82
N TYR A 6 3.85 51.32 -12.88
CA TYR A 6 4.74 50.22 -12.48
C TYR A 6 4.74 49.96 -10.97
N MET A 7 4.70 51.00 -10.14
CA MET A 7 4.65 50.88 -8.68
C MET A 7 3.34 50.22 -8.21
N VAL A 8 2.21 50.57 -8.81
CA VAL A 8 0.91 49.94 -8.52
C VAL A 8 0.86 48.49 -9.01
N ALA A 9 1.40 48.20 -10.21
CA ALA A 9 1.46 46.83 -10.73
C ALA A 9 2.35 45.93 -9.86
N ALA A 10 3.51 46.41 -9.40
CA ALA A 10 4.40 45.67 -8.51
C ALA A 10 3.75 45.40 -7.14
N ALA A 11 3.05 46.38 -6.56
CA ALA A 11 2.34 46.21 -5.30
C ALA A 11 1.18 45.20 -5.41
N LEU A 12 0.42 45.22 -6.52
CA LEU A 12 -0.65 44.25 -6.78
C LEU A 12 -0.10 42.83 -6.96
N LEU A 13 0.99 42.66 -7.72
CA LEU A 13 1.64 41.36 -7.89
C LEU A 13 2.16 40.80 -6.56
N LEU A 14 2.73 41.65 -5.70
CA LEU A 14 3.23 41.26 -4.38
C LEU A 14 2.09 40.91 -3.41
N CYS A 15 0.94 41.58 -3.52
CA CYS A 15 -0.27 41.23 -2.75
C CYS A 15 -0.89 39.90 -3.23
N ILE A 16 -0.93 39.68 -4.55
CA ILE A 16 -1.44 38.43 -5.14
C ILE A 16 -0.53 37.26 -4.76
N SER A 17 0.80 37.43 -4.84
CA SER A 17 1.73 36.37 -4.44
C SER A 17 1.64 36.06 -2.94
N CYS A 18 1.46 37.07 -2.08
CA CYS A 18 1.28 36.88 -0.64
C CYS A 18 -0.02 36.10 -0.32
N SER A 19 -1.12 36.43 -0.99
CA SER A 19 -2.41 35.77 -0.77
C SER A 19 -2.38 34.29 -1.20
N ILE A 20 -1.75 33.99 -2.34
CA ILE A 20 -1.62 32.61 -2.85
C ILE A 20 -0.74 31.77 -1.91
N VAL A 21 0.36 32.32 -1.41
CA VAL A 21 1.25 31.62 -0.46
C VAL A 21 0.50 31.28 0.83
N SER A 22 -0.25 32.22 1.42
CA SER A 22 -1.01 31.94 2.65
C SER A 22 -2.05 30.82 2.49
N ALA A 23 -2.75 30.76 1.35
CA ALA A 23 -3.72 29.71 1.08
C ALA A 23 -3.07 28.33 0.87
N ALA A 24 -1.87 28.30 0.26
CA ALA A 24 -1.10 27.07 0.09
C ALA A 24 -0.57 26.55 1.44
N ASP A 25 -0.13 27.46 2.31
CA ASP A 25 0.36 27.13 3.66
C ASP A 25 -0.78 26.56 4.53
N ASP A 26 -1.99 27.12 4.45
CA ASP A 26 -3.17 26.62 5.16
C ASP A 26 -3.55 25.20 4.72
N ALA A 27 -3.55 24.93 3.41
CA ALA A 27 -3.83 23.60 2.87
C ALA A 27 -2.77 22.57 3.28
N PHE A 28 -1.49 22.97 3.24
CA PHE A 28 -0.38 22.13 3.70
C PHE A 28 -0.52 21.77 5.18
N ASN A 29 -0.80 22.76 6.03
CA ASN A 29 -0.97 22.57 7.47
C ASN A 29 -2.19 21.67 7.79
N ALA A 30 -3.33 21.90 7.13
CA ALA A 30 -4.53 21.09 7.33
C ALA A 30 -4.31 19.63 6.90
N ALA A 31 -3.69 19.42 5.75
CA ALA A 31 -3.40 18.09 5.24
C ALA A 31 -2.35 17.36 6.11
N GLY A 32 -1.34 18.08 6.61
CA GLY A 32 -0.37 17.56 7.58
C GLY A 32 -1.03 17.15 8.90
N ALA A 33 -1.96 17.95 9.44
CA ALA A 33 -2.68 17.62 10.66
C ALA A 33 -3.56 16.36 10.50
N LEU A 34 -4.22 16.22 9.35
CA LEU A 34 -5.00 15.01 9.02
C LEU A 34 -4.12 13.78 8.84
N TYR A 35 -2.92 13.93 8.27
CA TYR A 35 -1.94 12.86 8.21
C TYR A 35 -1.54 12.40 9.61
N THR A 36 -1.14 13.31 10.51
CA THR A 36 -0.80 12.95 11.89
C THR A 36 -1.96 12.25 12.58
N LYS A 37 -3.19 12.79 12.44
CA LYS A 37 -4.40 12.15 12.95
C LYS A 37 -4.61 10.74 12.41
N SER A 38 -4.34 10.51 11.12
CA SER A 38 -4.47 9.19 10.50
C SER A 38 -3.48 8.17 11.09
N VAL A 39 -2.26 8.61 11.41
CA VAL A 39 -1.24 7.78 12.07
C VAL A 39 -1.66 7.46 13.50
N ASP A 40 -2.11 8.45 14.26
CA ASP A 40 -2.55 8.27 15.65
C ASP A 40 -3.73 7.30 15.74
N LEU A 41 -4.74 7.47 14.88
CA LEU A 41 -5.89 6.56 14.81
C LEU A 41 -5.50 5.14 14.38
N ALA A 42 -4.50 4.98 13.51
CA ALA A 42 -3.99 3.68 13.12
C ALA A 42 -3.29 2.99 14.31
N ASN A 43 -2.53 3.74 15.10
CA ASN A 43 -1.89 3.25 16.32
C ASN A 43 -2.92 2.86 17.42
N GLU A 44 -4.07 3.53 17.46
CA GLU A 44 -5.22 3.16 18.29
C GLU A 44 -5.99 1.92 17.78
N GLY A 45 -5.63 1.37 16.61
CA GLY A 45 -6.32 0.25 15.98
C GLY A 45 -7.63 0.63 15.28
N ARG A 46 -7.94 1.93 15.16
CA ARG A 46 -9.16 2.46 14.52
C ARG A 46 -8.94 2.65 13.03
N TYR A 47 -8.64 1.57 12.33
CA TYR A 47 -8.17 1.60 10.93
C TYR A 47 -9.17 2.23 9.94
N GLY A 48 -10.48 2.06 10.15
CA GLY A 48 -11.49 2.67 9.28
C GLY A 48 -11.50 4.21 9.35
N GLU A 49 -11.35 4.76 10.56
CA GLU A 49 -11.29 6.22 10.77
C GLU A 49 -9.93 6.78 10.36
N ALA A 50 -8.85 6.02 10.58
CA ALA A 50 -7.52 6.34 10.08
C ALA A 50 -7.52 6.48 8.55
N LEU A 51 -8.16 5.54 7.84
CA LEU A 51 -8.29 5.60 6.39
C LEU A 51 -9.06 6.85 5.93
N ALA A 52 -10.18 7.16 6.59
CA ALA A 52 -10.96 8.35 6.27
C ALA A 52 -10.15 9.65 6.48
N ALA A 53 -9.34 9.73 7.54
CA ALA A 53 -8.46 10.87 7.76
C ALA A 53 -7.35 10.97 6.70
N ALA A 54 -6.78 9.85 6.27
CA ALA A 54 -5.78 9.82 5.19
C ALA A 54 -6.38 10.24 3.84
N GLU A 55 -7.60 9.80 3.52
CA GLU A 55 -8.30 10.20 2.29
C GLU A 55 -8.67 11.69 2.30
N GLN A 56 -9.06 12.24 3.45
CA GLN A 56 -9.27 13.68 3.60
C GLN A 56 -7.97 14.47 3.40
N ALA A 57 -6.84 13.98 3.91
CA ALA A 57 -5.54 14.62 3.68
C ALA A 57 -5.18 14.63 2.18
N LEU A 58 -5.40 13.53 1.47
CA LEU A 58 -5.16 13.42 0.03
C LEU A 58 -6.08 14.34 -0.80
N ALA A 59 -7.28 14.66 -0.31
CA ALA A 59 -8.22 15.55 -0.99
C ALA A 59 -7.71 17.00 -1.11
N PHE A 60 -6.79 17.43 -0.24
CA PHE A 60 -6.12 18.73 -0.36
C PHE A 60 -5.10 18.78 -1.52
N ASN A 61 -4.74 17.63 -2.09
CA ASN A 61 -3.84 17.48 -3.23
C ASN A 61 -2.49 18.22 -3.05
N VAL A 62 -1.90 18.09 -1.87
CA VAL A 62 -0.62 18.72 -1.52
C VAL A 62 0.51 17.77 -1.91
N SER A 63 1.09 18.00 -3.09
CA SER A 63 2.13 17.14 -3.68
C SER A 63 3.30 16.83 -2.74
N ALA A 64 3.70 17.82 -1.91
CA ALA A 64 4.80 17.70 -0.96
C ALA A 64 4.59 16.62 0.12
N ILE A 65 3.34 16.29 0.48
CA ILE A 65 3.05 15.29 1.51
C ILE A 65 2.31 14.06 0.99
N ASN A 66 1.73 14.12 -0.22
CA ASN A 66 0.90 13.04 -0.77
C ASN A 66 1.59 11.67 -0.69
N HIS A 67 2.89 11.58 -0.96
CA HIS A 67 3.65 10.32 -0.88
C HIS A 67 3.72 9.74 0.54
N LEU A 68 3.86 10.57 1.58
CA LEU A 68 3.80 10.16 2.98
C LEU A 68 2.42 9.61 3.34
N VAL A 69 1.38 10.34 2.92
CA VAL A 69 -0.01 9.95 3.19
C VAL A 69 -0.35 8.64 2.48
N GLN A 70 0.11 8.45 1.24
CA GLN A 70 -0.08 7.20 0.49
C GLN A 70 0.65 6.01 1.13
N ALA A 71 1.88 6.21 1.63
CA ALA A 71 2.61 5.17 2.34
C ALA A 71 1.89 4.74 3.63
N ASN A 72 1.35 5.70 4.39
CA ASN A 72 0.54 5.41 5.57
C ASN A 72 -0.80 4.74 5.20
N ARG A 73 -1.47 5.21 4.15
CA ARG A 73 -2.70 4.61 3.62
C ARG A 73 -2.47 3.14 3.24
N ALA A 74 -1.33 2.82 2.62
CA ALA A 74 -0.98 1.43 2.31
C ALA A 74 -0.92 0.55 3.56
N GLY A 75 -0.26 1.00 4.63
CA GLY A 75 -0.21 0.29 5.91
C GLY A 75 -1.60 0.11 6.55
N ILE A 76 -2.43 1.16 6.54
CA ILE A 76 -3.80 1.10 7.05
C ILE A 76 -4.64 0.07 6.25
N LEU A 77 -4.50 0.04 4.92
CA LEU A 77 -5.23 -0.89 4.06
C LEU A 77 -4.80 -2.33 4.26
N VAL A 78 -3.51 -2.59 4.53
CA VAL A 78 -3.01 -3.91 4.95
C VAL A 78 -3.72 -4.37 6.22
N MET A 79 -3.81 -3.50 7.23
CA MET A 79 -4.50 -3.82 8.50
C MET A 79 -6.01 -4.05 8.33
N LEU A 80 -6.61 -3.45 7.30
CA LEU A 80 -8.02 -3.67 6.92
C LEU A 80 -8.22 -4.90 6.01
N GLY A 81 -7.16 -5.59 5.59
CA GLY A 81 -7.22 -6.73 4.67
C GLY A 81 -7.53 -6.36 3.21
N ARG A 82 -7.38 -5.08 2.83
CA ARG A 82 -7.63 -4.56 1.48
C ARG A 82 -6.32 -4.52 0.69
N TYR A 83 -5.79 -5.70 0.38
CA TYR A 83 -4.40 -5.86 -0.07
C TYR A 83 -4.13 -5.28 -1.46
N GLU A 84 -5.05 -5.42 -2.42
CA GLU A 84 -4.87 -4.87 -3.77
C GLU A 84 -4.80 -3.33 -3.75
N GLU A 85 -5.64 -2.69 -2.93
CA GLU A 85 -5.61 -1.24 -2.76
C GLU A 85 -4.38 -0.78 -1.99
N ALA A 86 -3.87 -1.59 -1.06
CA ALA A 86 -2.63 -1.30 -0.36
C ALA A 86 -1.43 -1.29 -1.31
N VAL A 87 -1.37 -2.24 -2.25
CA VAL A 87 -0.34 -2.26 -3.30
C VAL A 87 -0.43 -1.00 -4.16
N ALA A 88 -1.63 -0.63 -4.62
CA ALA A 88 -1.83 0.59 -5.41
C ALA A 88 -1.42 1.87 -4.66
N ALA A 89 -1.73 1.95 -3.36
CA ALA A 89 -1.31 3.07 -2.51
C ALA A 89 0.21 3.11 -2.34
N ALA A 90 0.85 1.97 -2.10
CA ALA A 90 2.30 1.89 -1.99
C ALA A 90 2.99 2.27 -3.31
N ASP A 91 2.49 1.81 -4.46
CA ASP A 91 3.02 2.18 -5.77
C ASP A 91 2.87 3.69 -6.03
N SER A 92 1.76 4.30 -5.61
CA SER A 92 1.60 5.75 -5.68
C SER A 92 2.58 6.51 -4.79
N ALA A 93 2.96 5.96 -3.64
CA ALA A 93 3.99 6.55 -2.78
C ALA A 93 5.39 6.44 -3.39
N LEU A 94 5.68 5.32 -4.05
CA LEU A 94 6.96 5.02 -4.70
C LEU A 94 7.16 5.76 -6.04
N ALA A 95 6.09 6.28 -6.65
CA ALA A 95 6.16 7.02 -7.89
C ALA A 95 6.83 8.40 -7.77
N VAL A 96 7.07 8.89 -6.55
CA VAL A 96 7.70 10.18 -6.31
C VAL A 96 9.22 10.02 -6.26
N GLU A 97 9.91 10.58 -7.25
CA GLU A 97 11.37 10.61 -7.27
C GLU A 97 11.92 11.62 -6.25
N GLY A 98 12.90 11.20 -5.44
CA GLY A 98 13.55 12.06 -4.46
C GLY A 98 14.30 11.29 -3.38
N ASN A 99 14.99 12.01 -2.50
CA ASN A 99 15.68 11.45 -1.34
C ASN A 99 14.68 11.13 -0.20
N LEU A 100 13.75 10.22 -0.47
CA LEU A 100 12.65 9.83 0.41
C LEU A 100 12.89 8.44 1.00
N THR A 101 14.10 8.18 1.51
CA THR A 101 14.54 6.85 1.93
C THR A 101 13.61 6.20 2.93
N ALA A 102 13.19 6.93 3.98
CA ALA A 102 12.30 6.40 5.01
C ALA A 102 10.89 6.10 4.48
N THR A 103 10.32 7.01 3.67
CA THR A 103 8.98 6.82 3.10
C THR A 103 8.94 5.68 2.10
N HIS A 104 9.96 5.60 1.23
CA HIS A 104 10.09 4.50 0.28
C HIS A 104 10.32 3.16 1.00
N ALA A 105 11.14 3.12 2.04
CA ALA A 105 11.33 1.91 2.84
C ALA A 105 10.00 1.42 3.43
N ALA A 106 9.22 2.32 4.05
CA ALA A 106 7.89 1.99 4.58
C ALA A 106 6.90 1.55 3.49
N ALA A 107 6.89 2.23 2.33
CA ALA A 107 6.02 1.87 1.21
C ALA A 107 6.37 0.49 0.63
N TYR A 108 7.66 0.18 0.43
CA TYR A 108 8.10 -1.15 0.00
C TYR A 108 7.75 -2.23 1.01
N TYR A 109 7.90 -1.94 2.31
CA TYR A 109 7.53 -2.88 3.37
C TYR A 109 6.02 -3.18 3.36
N ASN A 110 5.18 -2.15 3.31
CA ASN A 110 3.71 -2.30 3.24
C ASN A 110 3.28 -3.02 1.95
N LYS A 111 3.95 -2.74 0.82
CA LYS A 111 3.73 -3.46 -0.44
C LYS A 111 4.08 -4.94 -0.31
N GLY A 112 5.23 -5.26 0.28
CA GLY A 112 5.65 -6.63 0.53
C GLY A 112 4.65 -7.39 1.38
N ASP A 113 4.12 -6.75 2.42
CA ASP A 113 3.13 -7.38 3.29
C ASP A 113 1.79 -7.63 2.59
N ALA A 114 1.32 -6.66 1.81
CA ALA A 114 0.14 -6.82 0.97
C ALA A 114 0.30 -7.94 -0.06
N LEU A 115 1.43 -7.98 -0.79
CA LEU A 115 1.73 -9.00 -1.79
C LEU A 115 1.85 -10.40 -1.18
N ARG A 116 2.44 -10.50 0.01
CA ARG A 116 2.51 -11.75 0.78
C ARG A 116 1.11 -12.27 1.07
N HIS A 117 0.19 -11.41 1.47
CA HIS A 117 -1.20 -11.77 1.72
C HIS A 117 -1.98 -12.15 0.43
N LEU A 118 -1.60 -11.58 -0.71
CA LEU A 118 -2.13 -11.94 -2.03
C LEU A 118 -1.54 -13.25 -2.59
N GLY A 119 -0.53 -13.83 -1.94
CA GLY A 119 0.17 -15.04 -2.39
C GLY A 119 1.23 -14.79 -3.47
N MET A 120 1.55 -13.52 -3.77
CA MET A 120 2.62 -13.11 -4.69
C MET A 120 3.96 -13.12 -3.95
N VAL A 121 4.44 -14.33 -3.65
CA VAL A 121 5.57 -14.57 -2.73
C VAL A 121 6.90 -14.00 -3.26
N GLU A 122 7.17 -14.14 -4.55
CA GLU A 122 8.44 -13.66 -5.12
C GLU A 122 8.49 -12.13 -5.13
N GLU A 123 7.41 -11.48 -5.55
CA GLU A 123 7.28 -10.03 -5.57
C GLU A 123 7.29 -9.44 -4.15
N ALA A 124 6.70 -10.15 -3.18
CA ALA A 124 6.79 -9.77 -1.77
C ALA A 124 8.23 -9.80 -1.26
N ARG A 125 8.99 -10.85 -1.61
CA ARG A 125 10.41 -11.00 -1.22
C ARG A 125 11.26 -9.88 -1.80
N GLU A 126 11.05 -9.54 -3.06
CA GLU A 126 11.72 -8.40 -3.69
C GLU A 126 11.38 -7.09 -2.99
N ALA A 127 10.10 -6.85 -2.68
CA ALA A 127 9.68 -5.64 -1.98
C ALA A 127 10.31 -5.52 -0.58
N PHE A 128 10.36 -6.60 0.20
CA PHE A 128 11.03 -6.58 1.50
C PHE A 128 12.54 -6.39 1.39
N ALA A 129 13.19 -6.98 0.38
CA ALA A 129 14.61 -6.75 0.12
C ALA A 129 14.90 -5.27 -0.18
N ARG A 130 14.07 -4.63 -1.02
CA ARG A 130 14.18 -3.19 -1.30
C ARG A 130 13.94 -2.33 -0.06
N ALA A 131 12.97 -2.69 0.78
CA ALA A 131 12.74 -2.00 2.05
C ALA A 131 13.99 -2.05 2.95
N HIS A 132 14.63 -3.22 3.06
CA HIS A 132 15.84 -3.41 3.85
C HIS A 132 17.09 -2.71 3.28
N GLU A 133 17.21 -2.64 1.95
CA GLU A 133 18.28 -1.88 1.28
C GLU A 133 18.21 -0.38 1.63
N LEU A 134 17.00 0.17 1.75
CA LEU A 134 16.76 1.57 2.08
C LEU A 134 16.87 1.82 3.59
N ASP A 135 16.33 0.93 4.40
CA ASP A 135 16.39 0.98 5.86
C ASP A 135 16.76 -0.39 6.41
N SER A 136 18.03 -0.53 6.77
CA SER A 136 18.57 -1.79 7.30
C SER A 136 18.01 -2.18 8.68
N SER A 137 17.24 -1.29 9.34
CA SER A 137 16.53 -1.63 10.57
C SER A 137 15.28 -2.47 10.33
N LEU A 138 14.71 -2.44 9.11
CA LEU A 138 13.53 -3.23 8.76
C LEU A 138 13.93 -4.69 8.56
N PRO A 139 13.31 -5.65 9.27
CA PRO A 139 13.63 -7.05 9.11
C PRO A 139 13.10 -7.56 7.77
N ILE A 140 13.83 -8.51 7.18
CA ILE A 140 13.31 -9.31 6.05
C ILE A 140 12.51 -10.47 6.66
N PRO A 141 11.17 -10.47 6.58
CA PRO A 141 10.39 -11.58 7.11
C PRO A 141 10.66 -12.83 6.29
N GLU A 142 10.75 -13.99 6.95
CA GLU A 142 10.85 -15.28 6.27
C GLU A 142 9.51 -15.59 5.61
N ILE A 143 9.42 -15.33 4.30
CA ILE A 143 8.27 -15.73 3.51
C ILE A 143 8.45 -17.19 3.15
N THR A 144 7.91 -18.08 3.98
CA THR A 144 7.78 -19.47 3.56
C THR A 144 6.80 -19.51 2.40
N PRO A 145 7.15 -20.14 1.26
CA PRO A 145 6.13 -20.43 0.26
C PRO A 145 5.10 -21.28 0.98
N THR A 146 3.89 -20.74 1.16
CA THR A 146 2.77 -21.59 1.54
C THR A 146 2.80 -22.76 0.57
N PRO A 147 2.59 -24.01 1.03
CA PRO A 147 2.39 -25.09 0.09
C PRO A 147 1.15 -24.71 -0.70
N THR A 148 1.40 -24.06 -1.85
CA THR A 148 0.49 -23.93 -2.95
C THR A 148 -0.16 -25.29 -2.99
N LYS A 149 -1.49 -25.36 -2.85
CA LYS A 149 -2.24 -26.58 -3.15
C LYS A 149 -1.63 -27.07 -4.45
N ALA A 150 -0.74 -28.05 -4.35
CA ALA A 150 0.03 -28.44 -5.51
C ALA A 150 -1.05 -28.83 -6.52
N PRO A 151 -0.99 -28.42 -7.79
CA PRO A 151 -1.60 -29.29 -8.78
C PRO A 151 -0.93 -30.62 -8.48
N PHE A 152 -1.70 -31.59 -7.95
CA PHE A 152 -1.19 -32.91 -7.58
C PHE A 152 -0.19 -33.27 -8.66
N PRO A 153 1.11 -33.41 -8.32
CA PRO A 153 2.14 -33.37 -9.33
C PRO A 153 1.79 -34.43 -10.36
N LEU A 154 1.87 -34.09 -11.65
CA LEU A 154 1.21 -34.86 -12.73
C LEU A 154 1.55 -36.35 -12.66
N TRP A 155 2.73 -36.71 -12.13
CA TRP A 155 3.14 -38.07 -11.84
C TRP A 155 2.25 -38.79 -10.81
N ILE A 156 1.71 -38.15 -9.78
CA ILE A 156 0.72 -38.74 -8.85
C ILE A 156 -0.60 -39.02 -9.59
N ALA A 157 -1.04 -38.13 -10.50
CA ALA A 157 -2.21 -38.39 -11.35
C ALA A 157 -1.95 -39.53 -12.37
N VAL A 158 -0.75 -39.58 -12.96
CA VAL A 158 -0.32 -40.64 -13.89
C VAL A 158 -0.12 -41.97 -13.16
N VAL A 159 0.43 -41.97 -11.94
CA VAL A 159 0.59 -43.16 -11.09
C VAL A 159 -0.76 -43.65 -10.58
N ALA A 160 -1.69 -42.75 -10.25
CA ALA A 160 -3.08 -43.10 -9.94
C ALA A 160 -3.81 -43.70 -11.15
N CYS A 161 -3.54 -43.22 -12.38
CA CYS A 161 -4.04 -43.84 -13.61
C CYS A 161 -3.36 -45.18 -13.92
N ALA A 162 -2.06 -45.33 -13.67
CA ALA A 162 -1.30 -46.55 -13.93
C ALA A 162 -1.62 -47.67 -12.92
N LEU A 163 -1.89 -47.32 -11.66
CA LEU A 163 -2.39 -48.25 -10.64
C LEU A 163 -3.92 -48.40 -10.70
N GLY A 164 -4.60 -47.52 -11.42
CA GLY A 164 -6.06 -47.43 -11.58
C GLY A 164 -6.68 -48.43 -12.56
N GLY A 165 -5.91 -49.40 -13.08
CA GLY A 165 -6.45 -50.54 -13.82
C GLY A 165 -7.17 -51.58 -12.93
N PHE A 166 -7.05 -51.51 -11.60
CA PHE A 166 -7.57 -52.56 -10.71
C PHE A 166 -8.64 -52.12 -9.69
N LEU A 167 -8.88 -50.81 -9.48
CA LEU A 167 -9.86 -50.34 -8.47
C LEU A 167 -11.03 -49.50 -9.02
N CYS A 168 -11.04 -49.15 -10.30
CA CYS A 168 -12.08 -48.26 -10.86
C CYS A 168 -13.49 -48.89 -10.96
N THR A 169 -13.66 -50.19 -10.67
CA THR A 169 -14.95 -50.88 -10.71
C THR A 169 -15.65 -51.03 -9.36
N ARG A 170 -15.07 -50.62 -8.22
CA ARG A 170 -15.63 -50.96 -6.89
C ARG A 170 -16.19 -49.85 -6.01
N LEU A 171 -16.18 -48.57 -6.41
CA LEU A 171 -16.74 -47.50 -5.56
C LEU A 171 -17.82 -46.64 -6.23
N ARG A 172 -18.65 -47.25 -7.10
CA ARG A 172 -20.03 -46.77 -7.32
C ARG A 172 -21.00 -47.60 -6.48
N LYS A 173 -21.03 -47.30 -5.19
CA LYS A 173 -22.23 -47.46 -4.35
C LYS A 173 -22.16 -46.47 -3.20
N LYS A 174 -22.77 -45.30 -3.38
CA LYS A 174 -23.61 -44.71 -2.32
C LYS A 174 -24.96 -45.41 -2.46
N PRO A 175 -25.68 -45.75 -1.37
CA PRO A 175 -26.08 -44.74 -0.39
C PRO A 175 -26.17 -45.23 1.09
N ASP A 176 -26.47 -44.25 1.95
CA ASP A 176 -27.12 -44.36 3.28
C ASP A 176 -26.29 -44.62 4.56
N GLN A 177 -26.24 -43.56 5.39
CA GLN A 177 -26.20 -43.58 6.88
C GLN A 177 -27.38 -44.41 7.44
N PRO A 178 -27.44 -44.85 8.74
CA PRO A 178 -26.84 -44.26 9.94
C PRO A 178 -26.27 -45.25 11.00
N ASP A 179 -25.83 -44.65 12.12
CA ASP A 179 -25.34 -45.16 13.42
C ASP A 179 -24.02 -45.96 13.49
#